data_AF-A0A9E2RYH6-F1
#
_entry.id   AF-A0A9E2RYH6-F1
#
_cell.length_a   1.000
_cell.length_b   1.000
_cell.length_c   1.000
_cell.angle_alpha   90.00
_cell.angle_beta   90.00
_cell.angle_gamma   90.00
#
_symmetry.space_group_name_H-M   'P 1'
#
loop_
_entity.id
_entity.type
_entity.pdbx_description
1 polymer ?
#
loop_
_entity_poly.entity_id
_entity_poly.type
_entity_poly.pdbx_seq_one_letter_code
_entity_poly.pdbx_strand_id
1 'polypeptide(L)'
;YPHCVTGVLSADSRRTIKRNMSLLPAYSLVLALIAFLGYMAVAADVQHDPAYAGWFKQYGTTFAVPALLLHSFPAWFAGVGFAAIAIGALVPAAIMSIAASNLFTRNIYKEYLKPGATPEQEARTSKLASLIVKLGALAFIIFLPEQYAIQLQLLGGVWIIQTLPSVVIGLYTRWLHRWALVLGWVAGMAVGTGMVAAGNFRTSIYPLHLGAFTVPGYAALYSVIINIVVVIVFTVILRALRTPAGRDQTAPDDYEREAA
;
A
#
# COMPACT_ATOMS: atom_id res chain seq x y z
N TYR A 1 -1.60 4.95 4.08
CA TYR A 1 -0.22 4.56 3.76
C TYR A 1 0.76 5.66 4.17
N PRO A 2 2.01 5.34 4.55
CA PRO A 2 3.00 6.33 4.97
C PRO A 2 3.33 7.38 3.90
N HIS A 3 3.37 7.00 2.61
CA HIS A 3 3.65 7.93 1.50
C HIS A 3 2.53 8.96 1.25
N CYS A 4 1.35 8.80 1.85
CA CYS A 4 0.29 9.82 1.80
C CYS A 4 0.50 10.91 2.86
N VAL A 5 1.19 10.58 3.96
CA VAL A 5 1.40 11.50 5.09
C VAL A 5 2.34 12.64 4.69
N THR A 6 3.32 12.38 3.84
CA THR A 6 4.22 13.42 3.31
C THR A 6 3.46 14.54 2.62
N GLY A 7 2.44 14.20 1.81
CA GLY A 7 1.59 15.19 1.13
C GLY A 7 0.70 16.00 2.08
N VAL A 8 0.31 15.40 3.22
CA VAL A 8 -0.45 16.09 4.26
C VAL A 8 0.44 17.07 5.03
N LEU A 9 1.66 16.66 5.37
CA LEU A 9 2.62 17.50 6.10
C LEU A 9 3.18 18.66 5.26
N SER A 10 3.12 18.58 3.93
CA SER A 10 3.50 19.67 3.02
C SER A 10 2.33 20.57 2.62
N ALA A 11 1.13 20.34 3.18
CA ALA A 11 -0.05 21.14 2.82
C ALA A 11 -0.02 22.51 3.51
N ASP A 12 -0.33 23.55 2.74
CA ASP A 12 -0.38 24.94 3.21
C ASP A 12 -1.38 25.17 4.35
N SER A 13 -2.52 24.46 4.34
CA SER A 13 -3.51 24.59 5.41
C SER A 13 -4.42 23.36 5.53
N ARG A 14 -5.08 23.25 6.68
CA ARG A 14 -6.13 22.24 6.92
C ARG A 14 -7.29 22.35 5.93
N ARG A 15 -7.62 23.57 5.47
CA ARG A 15 -8.68 23.80 4.47
C ARG A 15 -8.29 23.15 3.15
N THR A 16 -7.02 23.24 2.76
CA THR A 16 -6.48 22.57 1.56
C THR A 16 -6.63 21.06 1.68
N ILE A 17 -6.30 20.47 2.84
CA ILE A 17 -6.46 19.03 3.09
C ILE A 17 -7.93 18.62 2.95
N LYS A 18 -8.87 19.32 3.63
CA LYS A 18 -10.31 18.99 3.56
C LYS A 18 -10.87 19.08 2.14
N ARG A 19 -10.51 20.14 1.40
CA ARG A 19 -10.94 20.31 0.00
C ARG A 19 -10.38 19.21 -0.89
N ASN A 20 -9.12 18.83 -0.71
CA ASN A 20 -8.52 17.75 -1.46
C ASN A 20 -9.23 16.41 -1.15
N MET A 21 -9.49 16.14 0.13
CA MET A 21 -10.19 14.92 0.57
C MET A 21 -11.62 14.83 0.01
N SER A 22 -12.36 15.94 -0.06
CA SER A 22 -13.71 15.94 -0.65
C SER A 22 -13.73 15.65 -2.15
N LEU A 23 -12.61 15.89 -2.85
CA LEU A 23 -12.48 15.63 -4.29
C LEU A 23 -11.94 14.22 -4.61
N LEU A 24 -11.41 13.48 -3.63
CA LEU A 24 -10.91 12.12 -3.83
C LEU A 24 -11.94 11.16 -4.46
N PRO A 25 -13.24 11.19 -4.13
CA PRO A 25 -14.23 10.36 -4.81
C PRO A 25 -14.35 10.67 -6.31
N ALA A 26 -14.21 11.93 -6.71
CA ALA A 26 -14.21 12.30 -8.12
C ALA A 26 -12.98 11.72 -8.85
N TYR A 27 -11.83 11.65 -8.17
CA TYR A 27 -10.67 10.94 -8.70
C TYR A 27 -10.93 9.43 -8.87
N SER A 28 -11.65 8.79 -7.94
CA SER A 28 -12.08 7.40 -8.09
C SER A 28 -12.97 7.17 -9.31
N LEU A 29 -13.84 8.13 -9.66
CA LEU A 29 -14.62 8.08 -10.90
C LEU A 29 -13.71 8.07 -12.14
N VAL A 30 -12.65 8.88 -12.14
CA VAL A 30 -11.66 8.89 -13.23
C VAL A 30 -10.91 7.56 -13.32
N LEU A 31 -10.59 6.90 -12.19
CA LEU A 31 -10.01 5.56 -12.22
C LEU A 31 -10.94 4.52 -12.85
N ALA A 32 -12.26 4.65 -12.66
CA ALA A 32 -13.23 3.80 -13.36
C ALA A 32 -13.20 4.03 -14.88
N LEU A 33 -12.89 5.24 -15.35
CA LEU A 33 -12.66 5.52 -16.78
C LEU A 33 -11.45 4.75 -17.34
N ILE A 34 -10.42 4.52 -16.54
CA ILE A 34 -9.26 3.70 -16.96
C ILE A 34 -9.68 2.24 -17.20
N ALA A 35 -10.59 1.70 -16.38
CA ALA A 35 -11.12 0.35 -16.60
C ALA A 35 -11.87 0.24 -17.94
N PHE A 36 -12.54 1.31 -18.38
CA PHE A 36 -13.19 1.35 -19.70
C PHE A 36 -12.21 1.23 -20.87
N LEU A 37 -10.94 1.66 -20.75
CA LEU A 37 -9.94 1.40 -21.79
C LEU A 37 -9.70 -0.10 -21.99
N GLY A 38 -9.78 -0.90 -20.93
CA GLY A 38 -9.71 -2.36 -21.03
C GLY A 38 -10.88 -2.94 -21.82
N TYR A 39 -12.10 -2.47 -21.53
CA TYR A 39 -13.29 -2.86 -22.30
C TYR A 39 -13.23 -2.41 -23.76
N MET A 40 -12.69 -1.22 -24.03
CA MET A 40 -12.45 -0.74 -25.39
C MET A 40 -11.45 -1.62 -26.13
N ALA A 41 -10.37 -2.06 -25.49
CA ALA A 41 -9.41 -2.99 -26.10
C ALA A 41 -10.08 -4.33 -26.47
N VAL A 42 -10.96 -4.85 -25.61
CA VAL A 42 -11.76 -6.05 -25.92
C VAL A 42 -12.72 -5.79 -27.09
N ALA A 43 -13.42 -4.66 -27.09
CA ALA A 43 -14.38 -4.30 -28.14
C ALA A 43 -13.72 -4.04 -29.50
N ALA A 44 -12.51 -3.48 -29.50
CA ALA A 44 -11.69 -3.27 -30.69
C ALA A 44 -10.96 -4.54 -31.16
N ASP A 45 -11.12 -5.65 -30.43
CA ASP A 45 -10.56 -6.96 -30.73
C ASP A 45 -9.03 -6.98 -30.93
N VAL A 46 -8.31 -6.06 -30.29
CA VAL A 46 -6.85 -5.90 -30.48
C VAL A 46 -6.05 -7.13 -30.05
N GLN A 47 -6.65 -8.01 -29.24
CA GLN A 47 -6.04 -9.26 -28.80
C GLN A 47 -5.89 -10.29 -29.93
N HIS A 48 -6.80 -10.30 -30.91
CA HIS A 48 -6.78 -11.24 -32.03
C HIS A 48 -6.12 -10.65 -33.29
N ASP A 49 -5.71 -9.39 -33.25
CA ASP A 49 -4.95 -8.76 -34.33
C ASP A 49 -3.58 -9.45 -34.51
N PRO A 50 -3.28 -10.01 -35.70
CA PRO A 50 -1.99 -10.65 -35.98
C PRO A 50 -0.79 -9.74 -35.74
N ALA A 51 -0.94 -8.42 -35.91
CA ALA A 51 0.13 -7.44 -35.67
C ALA A 51 0.55 -7.37 -34.19
N TYR A 52 -0.35 -7.73 -33.28
CA TYR A 52 -0.14 -7.61 -31.82
C TYR A 52 0.01 -8.96 -31.12
N ALA A 53 -0.27 -10.09 -31.79
CA ALA A 53 -0.25 -11.43 -31.20
C ALA A 53 1.08 -11.77 -30.49
N GLY A 54 2.23 -11.37 -31.04
CA GLY A 54 3.54 -11.57 -30.41
C GLY A 54 3.68 -10.84 -29.07
N TRP A 55 3.17 -9.62 -29.00
CA TRP A 55 3.20 -8.79 -27.80
C TRP A 55 2.22 -9.28 -26.73
N PHE A 56 1.03 -9.72 -27.11
CA PHE A 56 0.08 -10.36 -26.19
C PHE A 56 0.61 -11.69 -25.63
N LYS A 57 1.37 -12.46 -26.42
CA LYS A 57 2.03 -13.68 -25.93
C LYS A 57 3.10 -13.38 -24.88
N GLN A 58 3.82 -12.26 -25.02
CA GLN A 58 4.90 -11.88 -24.10
C GLN A 58 4.39 -11.19 -22.84
N TYR A 59 3.47 -10.23 -22.98
CA TYR A 59 3.06 -9.31 -21.89
C TYR A 59 1.62 -9.57 -21.40
N GLY A 60 0.89 -10.47 -22.03
CA GLY A 60 -0.49 -10.82 -21.64
C GLY A 60 -1.43 -9.62 -21.69
N THR A 61 -2.36 -9.57 -20.74
CA THR A 61 -3.40 -8.53 -20.65
C THR A 61 -2.83 -7.14 -20.34
N THR A 62 -1.61 -7.04 -19.81
CA THR A 62 -0.93 -5.75 -19.54
C THR A 62 -0.68 -4.96 -20.83
N PHE A 63 -0.62 -5.65 -21.98
CA PHE A 63 -0.45 -5.02 -23.30
C PHE A 63 -1.74 -4.41 -23.89
N ALA A 64 -2.91 -4.63 -23.26
CA ALA A 64 -4.20 -4.18 -23.82
C ALA A 64 -4.26 -2.67 -24.09
N VAL A 65 -3.81 -1.84 -23.15
CA VAL A 65 -3.82 -0.37 -23.32
C VAL A 65 -2.78 0.09 -24.36
N PRO A 66 -1.52 -0.41 -24.35
CA PRO A 66 -0.60 -0.14 -25.45
C PRO A 66 -1.10 -0.55 -26.83
N ALA A 67 -1.71 -1.73 -26.96
CA ALA A 67 -2.28 -2.20 -28.22
C ALA A 67 -3.40 -1.26 -28.71
N LEU A 68 -4.28 -0.84 -27.80
CA LEU A 68 -5.36 0.10 -28.11
C LEU A 68 -4.81 1.45 -28.63
N LEU A 69 -3.72 1.95 -28.05
CA LEU A 69 -3.07 3.18 -28.53
C LEU A 69 -2.49 3.03 -29.93
N LEU A 70 -1.83 1.91 -30.21
CA LEU A 70 -1.26 1.62 -31.54
C LEU A 70 -2.35 1.41 -32.59
N HIS A 71 -3.47 0.81 -32.20
CA HIS A 71 -4.58 0.52 -33.10
C HIS A 71 -5.40 1.78 -33.41
N SER A 72 -5.62 2.65 -32.42
CA SER A 72 -6.59 3.76 -32.53
C SER A 72 -5.97 5.09 -32.98
N PHE A 73 -4.64 5.25 -32.88
CA PHE A 73 -3.99 6.54 -33.10
C PHE A 73 -2.80 6.46 -34.06
N PRO A 74 -2.49 7.57 -34.76
CA PRO A 74 -1.25 7.68 -35.53
C PRO A 74 0.01 7.54 -34.66
N ALA A 75 1.10 7.06 -35.25
CA ALA A 75 2.34 6.74 -34.54
C ALA A 75 2.90 7.89 -33.68
N TRP A 76 2.81 9.14 -34.15
CA TRP A 76 3.29 10.30 -33.40
C TRP A 76 2.50 10.50 -32.09
N PHE A 77 1.18 10.28 -32.10
CA PHE A 77 0.32 10.45 -30.93
C PHE A 77 0.45 9.24 -29.98
N ALA A 78 0.57 8.03 -30.52
CA ALA A 78 0.88 6.85 -29.73
C ALA A 78 2.20 7.05 -28.94
N GLY A 79 3.22 7.66 -29.54
CA GLY A 79 4.46 8.04 -28.87
C GLY A 79 4.24 8.99 -27.68
N VAL A 80 3.39 10.00 -27.83
CA VAL A 80 3.00 10.90 -26.73
C VAL A 80 2.26 10.13 -25.63
N GLY A 81 1.35 9.23 -26.00
CA GLY A 81 0.63 8.36 -25.07
C GLY A 81 1.56 7.47 -24.24
N PHE A 82 2.56 6.85 -24.89
CA PHE A 82 3.56 6.05 -24.19
C PHE A 82 4.43 6.88 -23.25
N ALA A 83 4.84 8.09 -23.66
CA ALA A 83 5.56 9.01 -22.79
C ALA A 83 4.74 9.38 -21.55
N ALA A 84 3.44 9.63 -21.72
CA ALA A 84 2.53 9.91 -20.62
C ALA A 84 2.42 8.73 -19.64
N ILE A 85 2.30 7.50 -20.14
CA ILE A 85 2.30 6.28 -19.31
C ILE A 85 3.62 6.15 -18.53
N ALA A 86 4.76 6.35 -19.20
CA ALA A 86 6.08 6.26 -18.59
C ALA A 86 6.28 7.30 -17.47
N ILE A 87 5.92 8.57 -17.73
CA ILE A 87 5.96 9.63 -16.71
C ILE A 87 5.00 9.31 -15.57
N GLY A 88 3.80 8.83 -15.89
CA GLY A 88 2.79 8.43 -14.91
C GLY A 88 3.26 7.32 -13.97
N ALA A 89 4.09 6.39 -14.45
CA ALA A 89 4.69 5.35 -13.63
C ALA A 89 5.88 5.84 -12.79
N LEU A 90 6.67 6.79 -13.30
CA LEU A 90 7.89 7.29 -12.64
C LEU A 90 7.58 8.12 -11.38
N VAL A 91 6.55 8.96 -11.41
CA VAL A 91 6.24 9.89 -10.31
C VAL A 91 5.88 9.16 -9.01
N PRO A 92 4.93 8.19 -8.99
CA PRO A 92 4.60 7.46 -7.76
C PRO A 92 5.78 6.66 -7.22
N ALA A 93 6.56 6.02 -8.10
CA ALA A 93 7.72 5.23 -7.71
C ALA A 93 8.77 6.05 -6.94
N ALA A 94 9.04 7.28 -7.41
CA ALA A 94 9.98 8.19 -6.75
C ALA A 94 9.49 8.59 -5.34
N ILE A 95 8.23 8.99 -5.21
CA ILE A 95 7.65 9.41 -3.92
C ILE A 95 7.61 8.26 -2.93
N MET A 96 7.25 7.05 -3.38
CA MET A 96 7.23 5.85 -2.53
C MET A 96 8.63 5.48 -2.03
N SER A 97 9.65 5.58 -2.89
CA SER A 97 11.05 5.36 -2.50
C SER A 97 11.51 6.37 -1.44
N ILE A 98 11.25 7.66 -1.64
CA ILE A 98 11.58 8.72 -0.67
C ILE A 98 10.88 8.47 0.66
N ALA A 99 9.60 8.09 0.65
CA ALA A 99 8.85 7.79 1.86
C ALA A 99 9.45 6.61 2.62
N ALA A 100 9.81 5.53 1.93
CA ALA A 100 10.46 4.37 2.56
C ALA A 100 11.80 4.74 3.21
N SER A 101 12.61 5.56 2.53
CA SER A 101 13.90 6.03 3.05
C SER A 101 13.74 6.92 4.27
N ASN A 102 12.78 7.84 4.26
CA ASN A 102 12.52 8.71 5.39
C ASN A 102 12.01 7.92 6.60
N LEU A 103 11.17 6.91 6.39
CA LEU A 103 10.72 6.02 7.47
C LEU A 103 11.90 5.25 8.08
N PHE A 104 12.79 4.71 7.25
CA PHE A 104 13.99 4.03 7.74
C PHE A 104 14.89 4.99 8.52
N THR A 105 15.21 6.16 7.95
CA THR A 105 16.11 7.11 8.59
C THR A 105 15.57 7.63 9.91
N ARG A 106 14.28 7.96 9.99
CA ARG A 106 13.69 8.52 11.21
C ARG A 106 13.39 7.46 12.28
N ASN A 107 12.78 6.33 11.89
CA ASN A 107 12.28 5.35 12.86
C ASN A 107 13.28 4.24 13.20
N ILE A 108 14.30 4.02 12.34
CA ILE A 108 15.30 2.98 12.57
C ILE A 108 16.67 3.61 12.83
N TYR A 109 17.16 4.43 11.90
CA TYR A 109 18.50 5.00 12.00
C TYR A 109 18.63 5.98 13.16
N LYS A 110 17.77 6.99 13.24
CA LYS A 110 17.82 7.97 14.32
C LYS A 110 17.47 7.33 15.66
N GLU A 111 16.35 6.63 15.73
CA GLU A 111 15.85 6.09 17.01
C GLU A 111 16.78 5.05 17.65
N TYR A 112 17.31 4.11 16.87
CA TYR A 112 18.03 2.95 17.44
C TYR A 112 19.53 2.92 17.12
N LEU A 113 19.96 3.46 15.98
CA LEU A 113 21.38 3.39 15.57
C LEU A 113 22.16 4.65 15.96
N LYS A 114 21.56 5.83 15.85
CA LYS A 114 22.21 7.11 16.15
C LYS A 114 21.22 8.19 16.63
N PRO A 115 20.84 8.18 17.93
CA PRO A 115 19.90 9.15 18.51
C PRO A 115 20.29 10.62 18.33
N GLY A 116 21.60 10.92 18.31
CA GLY A 116 22.15 12.26 18.11
C GLY A 116 22.55 12.59 16.67
N ALA A 117 21.93 11.97 15.65
CA ALA A 117 22.25 12.26 14.26
C ALA A 117 21.98 13.74 13.90
N THR A 118 22.93 14.39 13.23
CA THR A 118 22.74 15.77 12.72
C THR A 118 21.83 15.77 11.49
N PRO A 119 21.20 16.91 11.13
CA PRO A 119 20.37 17.00 9.92
C PRO A 119 21.10 16.57 8.64
N GLU A 120 22.39 16.86 8.52
CA GLU A 120 23.22 16.45 7.37
C GLU A 120 23.40 14.93 7.33
N GLN A 121 23.57 14.30 8.49
CA GLN A 121 23.71 12.86 8.61
C GLN A 121 22.39 12.15 8.30
N GLU A 122 21.26 12.67 8.76
CA GLU A 122 19.93 12.18 8.39
C GLU A 122 19.72 12.28 6.87
N ALA A 123 20.00 13.44 6.26
CA ALA A 123 19.84 13.63 4.83
C ALA A 123 20.73 12.70 4.01
N ARG A 124 21.98 12.50 4.42
CA ARG A 124 22.91 11.56 3.75
C ARG A 124 22.43 10.12 3.86
N THR A 125 21.98 9.70 5.04
CA THR A 125 21.46 8.35 5.27
C THR A 125 20.16 8.10 4.51
N SER A 126 19.25 9.07 4.45
CA SER A 126 18.00 8.97 3.67
C SER A 126 18.29 8.82 2.17
N LYS A 127 19.23 9.60 1.62
CA LYS A 127 19.67 9.46 0.22
C LYS A 127 20.26 8.07 -0.06
N LEU A 128 21.10 7.55 0.85
CA LEU A 128 21.67 6.21 0.73
C LEU A 128 20.60 5.12 0.81
N ALA A 129 19.67 5.23 1.77
CA ALA A 129 18.54 4.32 1.90
C ALA A 129 17.66 4.35 0.65
N SER A 130 17.45 5.52 0.03
CA SER A 130 16.69 5.63 -1.22
C SER A 130 17.37 4.93 -2.37
N LEU A 131 18.70 5.04 -2.47
CA LEU A 131 19.47 4.30 -3.45
C LEU A 131 19.32 2.78 -3.24
N ILE A 132 19.44 2.30 -2.01
CA ILE A 132 19.27 0.88 -1.68
C ILE A 132 17.87 0.39 -2.04
N VAL A 133 16.82 1.15 -1.71
CA VAL A 133 15.43 0.81 -2.07
C VAL A 133 15.26 0.72 -3.59
N LYS A 134 15.87 1.63 -4.36
CA LYS A 134 15.82 1.60 -5.83
C LYS A 134 16.57 0.41 -6.41
N LEU A 135 17.75 0.07 -5.88
CA LEU A 135 18.49 -1.12 -6.27
C LEU A 135 17.72 -2.40 -5.95
N GLY A 136 17.07 -2.45 -4.78
CA GLY A 136 16.16 -3.54 -4.43
C GLY A 136 15.00 -3.66 -5.42
N ALA A 137 14.33 -2.55 -5.74
CA ALA A 137 13.26 -2.54 -6.74
C ALA A 137 13.74 -3.03 -8.12
N LEU A 138 14.95 -2.63 -8.55
CA LEU A 138 15.55 -3.10 -9.80
C LEU A 138 15.80 -4.61 -9.77
N ALA A 139 16.33 -5.14 -8.66
CA ALA A 139 16.50 -6.58 -8.49
C ALA A 139 15.16 -7.33 -8.58
N PHE A 140 14.10 -6.80 -7.97
CA PHE A 140 12.76 -7.37 -8.09
C PHE A 140 12.27 -7.40 -9.55
N ILE A 141 12.51 -6.35 -10.34
CA ILE A 141 12.14 -6.32 -11.76
C ILE A 141 12.92 -7.36 -12.57
N ILE A 142 14.20 -7.58 -12.27
CA ILE A 142 15.05 -8.53 -13.00
C ILE A 142 14.72 -9.99 -12.64
N PHE A 143 14.45 -10.28 -11.36
CA PHE A 143 14.35 -11.64 -10.85
C PHE A 143 12.93 -12.16 -10.67
N LEU A 144 11.90 -11.29 -10.61
CA LEU A 144 10.51 -11.70 -10.48
C LEU A 144 9.72 -11.43 -11.77
N PRO A 145 8.87 -12.38 -12.21
CA PRO A 145 8.01 -12.16 -13.36
C PRO A 145 7.06 -10.97 -13.15
N GLU A 146 7.02 -10.06 -14.13
CA GLU A 146 6.24 -8.80 -14.09
C GLU A 146 4.74 -9.03 -13.85
N GLN A 147 4.21 -10.18 -14.30
CA GLN A 147 2.83 -10.62 -14.08
C GLN A 147 2.41 -10.66 -12.60
N TYR A 148 3.37 -10.67 -11.66
CA TYR A 148 3.09 -10.64 -10.23
C TYR A 148 3.04 -9.22 -9.64
N ALA A 149 3.27 -8.15 -10.40
CA ALA A 149 3.29 -6.78 -9.86
C ALA A 149 1.99 -6.41 -9.11
N ILE A 150 0.84 -6.77 -9.68
CA ILE A 150 -0.47 -6.57 -9.02
C ILE A 150 -0.55 -7.37 -7.72
N GLN A 151 -0.06 -8.61 -7.73
CA GLN A 151 -0.07 -9.46 -6.53
C GLN A 151 0.86 -8.89 -5.46
N LEU A 152 2.08 -8.47 -5.80
CA LEU A 152 3.01 -7.84 -4.87
C LEU A 152 2.40 -6.60 -4.19
N GLN A 153 1.64 -5.80 -4.94
CA GLN A 153 0.88 -4.67 -4.39
C GLN A 153 -0.21 -5.13 -3.40
N LEU A 154 -0.96 -6.18 -3.75
CA LEU A 154 -1.96 -6.77 -2.86
C LEU A 154 -1.31 -7.37 -1.60
N LEU A 155 -0.14 -8.00 -1.71
CA LEU A 155 0.62 -8.46 -0.53
C LEU A 155 0.98 -7.32 0.40
N GLY A 156 1.44 -6.20 -0.16
CA GLY A 156 1.65 -4.97 0.62
C GLY A 156 0.39 -4.52 1.37
N GLY A 157 -0.79 -4.70 0.75
CA GLY A 157 -2.09 -4.48 1.36
C GLY A 157 -2.39 -5.42 2.55
N VAL A 158 -2.09 -6.72 2.42
CA VAL A 158 -2.23 -7.72 3.49
C VAL A 158 -1.40 -7.35 4.72
N TRP A 159 -0.21 -6.80 4.53
CA TRP A 159 0.68 -6.45 5.64
C TRP A 159 0.36 -5.10 6.28
N ILE A 160 0.09 -4.06 5.48
CA ILE A 160 -0.15 -2.72 6.01
C ILE A 160 -1.46 -2.65 6.82
N ILE A 161 -2.49 -3.39 6.40
CA ILE A 161 -3.80 -3.35 7.08
C ILE A 161 -3.72 -3.87 8.53
N GLN A 162 -2.68 -4.63 8.88
CA GLN A 162 -2.48 -5.11 10.25
C GLN A 162 -2.18 -3.98 11.25
N THR A 163 -1.82 -2.79 10.76
CA THR A 163 -1.66 -1.57 11.56
C THR A 163 -2.98 -0.84 11.81
N LEU A 164 -4.09 -1.27 11.19
CA LEU A 164 -5.40 -0.62 11.34
C LEU A 164 -5.85 -0.55 12.80
N PRO A 165 -5.80 -1.63 13.61
CA PRO A 165 -6.26 -1.54 14.99
C PRO A 165 -5.44 -0.57 15.85
N SER A 166 -4.12 -0.52 15.64
CA SER A 166 -3.25 0.39 16.40
C SER A 166 -3.42 1.84 15.97
N VAL A 167 -3.55 2.10 14.67
CA VAL A 167 -3.64 3.48 14.13
C VAL A 167 -5.06 4.00 14.19
N VAL A 168 -6.04 3.30 13.61
CA VAL A 168 -7.40 3.82 13.46
C VAL A 168 -8.16 3.76 14.77
N ILE A 169 -8.20 2.60 15.44
CA ILE A 169 -8.96 2.48 16.69
C ILE A 169 -8.27 3.29 17.81
N GLY A 170 -6.93 3.31 17.81
CA GLY A 170 -6.13 4.11 18.74
C GLY A 170 -6.39 5.62 18.68
N LEU A 171 -6.83 6.15 17.52
CA LEU A 171 -7.22 7.56 17.38
C LEU A 171 -8.55 7.90 18.09
N TYR A 172 -9.45 6.92 18.26
CA TYR A 172 -10.78 7.15 18.86
C TYR A 172 -10.88 6.64 20.30
N THR A 173 -10.11 5.64 20.68
CA THR A 173 -10.17 5.05 22.03
C THR A 173 -8.83 4.51 22.50
N ARG A 174 -8.60 4.61 23.80
CA ARG A 174 -7.43 4.06 24.50
C ARG A 174 -7.72 2.74 25.19
N TRP A 175 -8.84 2.11 24.84
CA TRP A 175 -9.26 0.87 25.45
C TRP A 175 -8.30 -0.29 25.14
N LEU A 176 -7.67 -0.30 23.96
CA LEU A 176 -6.78 -1.39 23.52
C LEU A 176 -5.47 -1.42 24.32
N HIS A 177 -5.07 -2.61 24.77
CA HIS A 177 -3.83 -2.80 25.53
C HIS A 177 -2.63 -2.93 24.58
N ARG A 178 -1.48 -2.29 24.90
CA ARG A 178 -0.28 -2.28 24.05
C ARG A 178 0.21 -3.67 23.62
N TRP A 179 0.24 -4.63 24.55
CA TRP A 179 0.67 -5.99 24.24
C TRP A 179 -0.38 -6.76 23.43
N ALA A 180 -1.66 -6.45 23.61
CA ALA A 180 -2.71 -7.03 22.78
C ALA A 180 -2.62 -6.53 21.33
N LEU A 181 -2.28 -5.25 21.11
CA LEU A 181 -2.00 -4.69 19.79
C LEU A 181 -0.82 -5.40 19.10
N VAL A 182 0.28 -5.65 19.83
CA VAL A 182 1.43 -6.38 19.29
C VAL A 182 1.04 -7.82 18.94
N LEU A 183 0.34 -8.53 19.82
CA LEU A 183 -0.10 -9.90 19.57
C LEU A 183 -1.06 -9.99 18.38
N GLY A 184 -2.01 -9.06 18.28
CA GLY A 184 -2.91 -8.96 17.14
C GLY A 184 -2.17 -8.70 15.83
N TRP A 185 -1.20 -7.79 15.84
CA TRP A 185 -0.34 -7.52 14.68
C TRP A 185 0.45 -8.75 14.26
N VAL A 186 1.09 -9.46 15.20
CA VAL A 186 1.82 -10.72 14.90
C VAL A 186 0.88 -11.78 14.34
N ALA A 187 -0.28 -11.99 14.96
CA ALA A 187 -1.26 -12.97 14.52
C ALA A 187 -1.80 -12.64 13.11
N GLY A 188 -2.17 -11.38 12.86
CA GLY A 188 -2.62 -10.92 11.55
C GLY A 188 -1.54 -11.08 10.48
N MET A 189 -0.29 -10.74 10.81
CA MET A 189 0.85 -10.89 9.91
C MET A 189 1.10 -12.37 9.56
N ALA A 190 1.14 -13.24 10.57
CA ALA A 190 1.38 -14.66 10.40
C ALA A 190 0.27 -15.34 9.59
N VAL A 191 -1.00 -15.07 9.93
CA VAL A 191 -2.14 -15.68 9.24
C VAL A 191 -2.30 -15.12 7.83
N GLY A 192 -2.16 -13.80 7.64
CA GLY A 192 -2.21 -13.18 6.31
C GLY A 192 -1.13 -13.71 5.38
N THR A 193 0.10 -13.82 5.88
CA THR A 193 1.23 -14.39 5.12
C THR A 193 1.02 -15.88 4.87
N GLY A 194 0.50 -16.64 5.85
CA GLY A 194 0.18 -18.06 5.70
C GLY A 194 -0.87 -18.33 4.62
N MET A 195 -1.93 -17.53 4.56
CA MET A 195 -2.96 -17.63 3.52
C MET A 195 -2.41 -17.37 2.12
N VAL A 196 -1.55 -16.36 1.98
CA VAL A 196 -0.88 -16.07 0.70
C VAL A 196 0.11 -17.19 0.33
N ALA A 197 0.88 -17.68 1.30
CA ALA A 197 1.86 -18.74 1.09
C ALA A 197 1.18 -20.04 0.64
N ALA A 198 -0.01 -20.36 1.15
CA ALA A 198 -0.82 -21.47 0.68
C ALA A 198 -1.21 -21.34 -0.81
N GLY A 199 -1.32 -20.10 -1.31
CA GLY A 199 -1.50 -19.78 -2.73
C GLY A 199 -0.20 -19.63 -3.53
N ASN A 200 0.95 -20.05 -2.99
CA ASN A 200 2.29 -19.89 -3.58
C ASN A 200 2.63 -18.44 -3.98
N PHE A 201 2.10 -17.43 -3.26
CA PHE A 201 2.27 -16.01 -3.58
C PHE A 201 1.76 -15.59 -4.97
N ARG A 202 1.01 -16.47 -5.67
CA ARG A 202 0.43 -16.17 -6.98
C ARG A 202 -0.93 -15.49 -6.88
N THR A 203 -1.59 -15.64 -5.74
CA THR A 203 -2.89 -15.04 -5.47
C THR A 203 -2.94 -14.53 -4.03
N SER A 204 -3.57 -13.38 -3.86
CA SER A 204 -3.95 -12.86 -2.55
C SER A 204 -5.41 -13.20 -2.19
N ILE A 205 -6.11 -13.92 -3.06
CA ILE A 205 -7.47 -14.42 -2.83
C ILE A 205 -7.35 -15.81 -2.20
N TYR A 206 -7.91 -15.95 -1.00
CA TYR A 206 -7.91 -17.20 -0.26
C TYR A 206 -9.32 -17.81 -0.27
N PRO A 207 -9.49 -19.07 -0.70
CA PRO A 207 -10.77 -19.77 -0.60
C PRO A 207 -10.96 -20.26 0.84
N LEU A 208 -11.75 -19.54 1.63
CA LEU A 208 -12.05 -19.95 3.00
C LEU A 208 -13.11 -21.06 2.96
N HIS A 209 -12.74 -22.25 3.40
CA HIS A 209 -13.66 -23.39 3.50
C HIS A 209 -14.36 -23.37 4.87
N LEU A 210 -15.67 -23.11 4.87
CA LEU A 210 -16.55 -23.13 6.03
C LEU A 210 -17.54 -24.30 5.86
N GLY A 211 -17.10 -25.51 6.26
CA GLY A 211 -17.88 -26.73 6.07
C GLY A 211 -18.15 -27.00 4.58
N ALA A 212 -19.42 -26.95 4.18
CA ALA A 212 -19.82 -27.15 2.78
C ALA A 212 -19.65 -25.90 1.89
N PHE A 213 -19.40 -24.72 2.46
CA PHE A 213 -19.31 -23.46 1.72
C PHE A 213 -17.86 -23.05 1.50
N THR A 214 -17.52 -22.59 0.29
CA THR A 214 -16.23 -21.96 0.00
C THR A 214 -16.45 -20.48 -0.28
N VAL A 215 -15.86 -19.62 0.55
CA VAL A 215 -15.96 -18.17 0.40
C VAL A 215 -14.60 -17.63 -0.08
N PRO A 216 -14.44 -17.36 -1.39
CA PRO A 216 -13.24 -16.70 -1.88
C PRO A 216 -13.23 -15.25 -1.38
N GLY A 217 -12.14 -14.86 -0.73
CA GLY A 217 -12.00 -13.50 -0.24
C GLY A 217 -10.55 -13.06 -0.20
N TYR A 218 -10.35 -11.75 -0.16
CA TYR A 218 -9.03 -11.17 -0.06
C TYR A 218 -8.40 -11.49 1.31
N ALA A 219 -7.22 -12.11 1.32
CA ALA A 219 -6.53 -12.57 2.53
C ALA A 219 -6.31 -11.44 3.56
N ALA A 220 -6.18 -10.19 3.11
CA ALA A 220 -6.06 -9.02 3.98
C ALA A 220 -7.29 -8.83 4.88
N LEU A 221 -8.49 -9.10 4.36
CA LEU A 221 -9.74 -8.95 5.11
C LEU A 221 -9.85 -10.02 6.19
N TYR A 222 -9.57 -11.28 5.85
CA TYR A 222 -9.61 -12.37 6.83
C TYR A 222 -8.56 -12.20 7.93
N SER A 223 -7.33 -11.83 7.55
CA SER A 223 -6.25 -11.62 8.52
C SER A 223 -6.50 -10.43 9.43
N VAL A 224 -7.07 -9.31 8.95
CA VAL A 224 -7.38 -8.16 9.82
C VAL A 224 -8.53 -8.48 10.80
N ILE A 225 -9.50 -9.31 10.40
CA ILE A 225 -10.54 -9.78 11.33
C ILE A 225 -9.90 -10.57 12.48
N ILE A 226 -8.98 -11.49 12.16
CA ILE A 226 -8.25 -12.26 13.18
C ILE A 226 -7.43 -11.33 14.08
N ASN A 227 -6.73 -10.36 13.49
CA ASN A 227 -6.00 -9.34 14.25
C ASN A 227 -6.92 -8.63 15.25
N ILE A 228 -8.05 -8.07 14.79
CA ILE A 228 -9.02 -7.38 15.65
C ILE A 228 -9.53 -8.29 16.77
N VAL A 229 -9.89 -9.54 16.46
CA VAL A 229 -10.36 -10.52 17.46
C VAL A 229 -9.28 -10.77 18.52
N VAL A 230 -8.04 -11.01 18.11
CA VAL A 230 -6.90 -11.21 19.02
C VAL A 230 -6.68 -9.98 19.88
N VAL A 231 -6.68 -8.77 19.29
CA VAL A 231 -6.53 -7.53 20.06
C VAL A 231 -7.63 -7.41 21.12
N ILE A 232 -8.90 -7.64 20.77
CA ILE A 232 -10.03 -7.51 21.70
C ILE A 232 -9.91 -8.53 22.84
N VAL A 233 -9.71 -9.81 22.52
CA VAL A 233 -9.62 -10.89 23.51
C VAL A 233 -8.46 -10.67 24.47
N PHE A 234 -7.26 -10.40 23.96
CA PHE A 234 -6.10 -10.16 24.81
C PHE A 234 -6.20 -8.85 25.57
N THR A 235 -6.88 -7.81 25.04
CA THR A 235 -7.15 -6.59 25.80
C THR A 235 -8.01 -6.88 27.02
N VAL A 236 -9.08 -7.66 26.87
CA VAL A 236 -9.96 -8.06 27.98
C VAL A 236 -9.18 -8.86 29.03
N ILE A 237 -8.40 -9.86 28.59
CA ILE A 237 -7.61 -10.71 29.49
C ILE A 237 -6.56 -9.88 30.24
N LEU A 238 -5.75 -9.07 29.55
CA LEU A 238 -4.67 -8.30 30.15
C LEU A 238 -5.20 -7.21 31.11
N ARG A 239 -6.34 -6.60 30.79
CA ARG A 239 -7.01 -5.68 31.72
C ARG A 239 -7.59 -6.40 32.94
N ALA A 240 -8.17 -7.58 32.77
CA ALA A 240 -8.64 -8.40 33.89
C ALA A 240 -7.49 -8.81 34.83
N LEU A 241 -6.32 -9.11 34.26
CA LEU A 241 -5.08 -9.39 34.99
C LEU A 241 -4.38 -8.13 35.54
N ARG A 242 -4.96 -6.94 35.34
CA ARG A 242 -4.43 -5.64 35.77
C ARG A 242 -2.98 -5.39 35.33
N THR A 243 -2.58 -5.88 34.16
CA THR A 243 -1.20 -5.67 33.67
C THR A 243 -0.96 -4.20 33.31
N PRO A 244 0.26 -3.66 33.52
CA PRO A 244 0.56 -2.27 33.20
C PRO A 244 0.43 -1.96 31.69
N ALA A 245 -0.53 -1.10 31.35
CA ALA A 245 -0.83 -0.69 29.98
C ALA A 245 0.18 0.32 29.38
N GLY A 246 1.12 0.83 30.20
CA GLY A 246 2.06 1.91 29.83
C GLY A 246 1.68 3.24 30.49
N ARG A 247 2.57 4.23 30.41
CA ARG A 247 2.28 5.60 30.84
C ARG A 247 1.65 6.36 29.69
N ASP A 248 0.58 7.09 30.00
CA ASP A 248 0.05 8.08 29.09
C ASP A 248 1.02 9.27 28.99
N GLN A 249 1.40 9.63 27.77
CA GLN A 249 2.21 10.81 27.49
C GLN A 249 1.42 11.93 26.80
N THR A 250 0.13 11.72 26.51
CA THR A 250 -0.69 12.73 25.84
C THR A 250 -1.23 13.73 26.86
N ALA A 251 -1.17 15.00 26.53
CA ALA A 251 -1.80 16.09 27.27
C ALA A 251 -3.19 16.41 26.67
N PRO A 252 -4.11 17.01 27.44
CA PRO A 252 -5.38 17.52 26.91
C PRO A 252 -5.20 18.42 25.68
N ASP A 253 -4.16 19.27 25.70
CA ASP A 253 -3.80 20.19 24.62
C ASP A 253 -3.47 19.47 23.30
N ASP A 254 -3.04 18.20 23.33
CA ASP A 254 -2.80 17.40 22.12
C ASP A 254 -4.11 17.09 21.36
N TYR A 255 -5.25 17.17 22.04
CA TYR A 255 -6.58 16.94 21.48
C TYR A 255 -7.33 18.25 21.21
N GLU A 256 -6.82 19.38 21.72
CA GLU A 256 -7.38 20.69 21.44
C GLU A 256 -6.96 21.15 20.04
N ARG A 257 -7.83 21.93 19.39
CA ARG A 257 -7.51 22.49 18.09
C ARG A 257 -6.54 23.65 18.32
N GLU A 258 -5.38 23.62 17.69
CA GLU A 258 -4.58 24.84 17.47
C GLU A 258 -5.54 25.94 16.97
N ALA A 259 -5.71 26.99 17.77
CA ALA A 259 -6.54 28.12 17.42
C ALA A 259 -5.99 28.72 16.12
N ALA A 260 -6.87 28.85 15.13
CA ALA A 260 -6.54 29.26 13.77
C ALA A 260 -6.02 30.71 13.69
#